data_AF-A0AA90XTK0-F1
#
_entry.id   AF-A0AA90XTK0-F1
#
_cell.length_a   1.000
_cell.length_b   1.000
_cell.length_c   1.000
_cell.angle_alpha   90.00
_cell.angle_beta   90.00
_cell.angle_gamma   90.00
#
_symmetry.space_group_name_H-M   'P 1'
#
loop_
_entity.id
_entity.type
_entity.pdbx_description
1 polymer ?
#
loop_
_entity_poly.entity_id
_entity_poly.type
_entity_poly.pdbx_seq_one_letter_code
_entity_poly.pdbx_strand_id
1 'polypeptide(L)'
;MYIVKLEENHEVGIINTFPIFRAKYSEASQNPTSGKTINNIFQLSNTLIIRRNGCTLDSNRLDFNLGKNQQNDFKRIGTTGTPITKQIPLTCDPDTKYFLQVDGVAEPNHPGVMKLTSDPGAATGVGVQLLANGQPVEFGRAKQMGTSAASGNNIKETIDITAQYYQTQNRVPPGPANASATFTMTYQ
;
A
#
# COMPACT_ATOMS: atom_id res chain seq x y z
N MET A 1 11.79 -25.89 -22.17
CA MET A 1 11.93 -24.44 -22.32
C MET A 1 11.41 -23.81 -21.05
N TYR A 2 12.24 -23.02 -20.36
CA TYR A 2 11.84 -22.32 -19.14
C TYR A 2 11.75 -20.84 -19.47
N ILE A 3 10.72 -20.19 -18.95
CA ILE A 3 10.62 -18.72 -19.03
C ILE A 3 11.47 -18.17 -17.90
N VAL A 4 12.39 -17.28 -18.25
CA VAL A 4 13.28 -16.63 -17.28
C VAL A 4 12.78 -15.20 -17.11
N LYS A 5 12.49 -14.82 -15.87
CA LYS A 5 12.21 -13.44 -15.50
C LYS A 5 13.50 -12.63 -15.71
N LEU A 6 13.49 -11.68 -16.64
CA LEU A 6 14.66 -10.87 -16.96
C LEU A 6 14.75 -9.60 -16.09
N GLU A 7 13.61 -9.10 -15.60
CA GLU A 7 13.53 -7.86 -14.82
C GLU A 7 12.55 -8.00 -13.66
N GLU A 8 12.79 -7.27 -12.57
CA GLU A 8 11.90 -7.27 -11.39
C GLU A 8 10.51 -6.74 -11.71
N ASN A 9 10.45 -5.65 -12.49
CA ASN A 9 9.24 -5.01 -12.98
C ASN A 9 8.79 -5.67 -14.28
N HIS A 10 7.51 -6.04 -14.34
CA HIS A 10 6.92 -6.64 -15.52
C HIS A 10 5.46 -6.21 -15.64
N GLU A 11 5.00 -6.07 -16.88
CA GLU A 11 3.59 -5.83 -17.14
C GLU A 11 2.78 -7.10 -16.88
N VAL A 12 1.64 -6.93 -16.21
CA VAL A 12 0.66 -8.00 -16.05
C VAL A 12 -0.09 -8.19 -17.35
N GLY A 13 -0.44 -9.44 -17.66
CA GLY A 13 -1.18 -9.70 -18.88
C GLY A 13 -1.03 -11.13 -19.37
N ILE A 14 -1.56 -11.32 -20.57
CA ILE A 14 -1.58 -12.60 -21.26
C ILE A 14 -0.52 -12.59 -22.36
N ILE A 15 0.42 -13.52 -22.31
CA ILE A 15 1.33 -13.77 -23.44
C ILE A 15 0.65 -14.77 -24.37
N ASN A 16 0.15 -14.26 -25.49
CA ASN A 16 -0.42 -15.07 -26.60
C ASN A 16 0.53 -15.17 -27.80
N THR A 17 1.61 -14.38 -27.82
CA THR A 17 2.56 -14.34 -28.92
C THR A 17 3.85 -15.02 -28.49
N PHE A 18 4.08 -16.24 -28.99
CA PHE A 18 5.28 -17.01 -28.72
C PHE A 18 6.27 -16.92 -29.89
N PRO A 19 7.59 -17.02 -29.63
CA PRO A 19 8.57 -17.02 -30.70
C PRO A 19 8.34 -18.20 -31.65
N ILE A 20 8.38 -17.93 -32.95
CA ILE A 20 8.24 -18.95 -33.99
C ILE A 20 9.61 -19.54 -34.30
N PHE A 21 9.78 -20.84 -34.07
CA PHE A 21 10.99 -21.55 -34.45
C PHE A 21 10.87 -22.10 -35.87
N ARG A 22 11.88 -21.81 -36.69
CA ARG A 22 12.01 -22.34 -38.06
C ARG A 22 13.26 -23.17 -38.14
N ALA A 23 13.13 -24.41 -38.62
CA ALA A 23 14.28 -25.24 -38.98
C ALA A 23 14.38 -25.31 -40.50
N LYS A 24 15.60 -25.34 -41.03
CA LYS A 24 15.87 -25.64 -42.44
C LYS A 24 16.68 -26.91 -42.50
N TYR A 25 16.31 -27.82 -43.40
CA TYR A 25 17.09 -29.00 -43.71
C TYR A 25 17.21 -29.15 -45.23
N SER A 26 18.29 -29.76 -45.68
CA SER A 26 18.52 -30.09 -47.09
C SER A 26 18.93 -31.55 -47.18
N GLU A 27 18.42 -32.27 -48.17
CA GLU A 27 18.86 -33.63 -48.45
C GLU A 27 20.20 -33.59 -49.18
N ALA A 28 21.16 -34.43 -48.77
CA ALA A 28 22.54 -34.39 -49.27
C ALA A 28 22.67 -34.67 -50.78
N SER A 29 21.65 -35.27 -51.40
CA SER A 29 21.58 -35.53 -52.84
C SER A 29 21.10 -34.35 -53.68
N GLN A 30 20.65 -33.25 -53.06
CA GLN A 30 20.18 -32.05 -53.74
C GLN A 30 21.06 -30.83 -53.44
N ASN A 31 21.11 -29.88 -54.38
CA ASN A 31 21.93 -28.68 -54.32
C ASN A 31 21.65 -27.90 -53.00
N PRO A 32 22.64 -27.32 -52.28
CA PRO A 32 22.45 -26.68 -50.97
C PRO A 32 21.41 -25.56 -50.94
N THR A 33 21.09 -25.00 -52.11
CA THR A 33 20.05 -24.00 -52.35
C THR A 33 18.61 -24.53 -52.30
N SER A 34 18.41 -25.85 -52.21
CA SER A 34 17.08 -26.51 -52.17
C SER A 34 16.57 -26.83 -50.75
N GLY A 35 17.08 -26.13 -49.73
CA GLY A 35 16.70 -26.34 -48.33
C GLY A 35 15.19 -26.21 -48.09
N LYS A 36 14.57 -27.26 -47.52
CA LYS A 36 13.17 -27.29 -47.10
C LYS A 36 13.06 -26.65 -45.71
N THR A 37 12.12 -25.72 -45.57
CA THR A 37 11.84 -25.07 -44.28
C THR A 37 10.70 -25.81 -43.56
N ILE A 38 10.93 -26.17 -42.31
CA ILE A 38 9.88 -26.64 -41.40
C ILE A 38 9.53 -25.47 -40.48
N ASN A 39 8.29 -25.00 -40.61
CA ASN A 39 7.74 -23.94 -39.77
C ASN A 39 7.11 -24.54 -38.51
N ASN A 40 7.10 -23.75 -37.43
CA ASN A 40 6.34 -24.04 -36.21
C ASN A 40 6.67 -25.41 -35.57
N ILE A 41 7.94 -25.84 -35.65
CA ILE A 41 8.42 -27.10 -35.04
C ILE A 41 8.21 -27.17 -33.52
N PHE A 42 7.95 -26.03 -32.88
CA PHE A 42 7.53 -25.93 -31.50
C PHE A 42 6.39 -24.90 -31.39
N GLN A 43 5.19 -25.36 -31.02
CA GLN A 43 4.05 -24.50 -30.70
C GLN A 43 3.75 -24.65 -29.21
N LEU A 44 3.84 -23.55 -28.45
CA LEU A 44 3.30 -23.49 -27.10
C LEU A 44 1.78 -23.34 -27.21
N SER A 45 1.04 -24.34 -26.75
CA SER A 45 -0.43 -24.39 -26.85
C SER A 45 -1.15 -23.63 -25.73
N ASN A 46 -0.40 -23.18 -24.71
CA ASN A 46 -0.96 -22.68 -23.47
C ASN A 46 -0.77 -21.18 -23.35
N THR A 47 -1.82 -20.50 -22.92
CA THR A 47 -1.80 -19.11 -22.48
C THR A 47 -0.95 -18.98 -21.21
N LEU A 48 0.06 -18.10 -21.23
CA LEU A 48 0.79 -17.73 -20.02
C LEU A 48 0.18 -16.46 -19.43
N ILE A 49 -0.21 -16.53 -18.16
CA ILE A 49 -0.71 -15.37 -17.40
C ILE A 49 0.38 -14.91 -16.45
N ILE A 50 0.78 -13.65 -16.59
CA ILE A 50 1.69 -13.00 -15.66
C ILE A 50 0.85 -12.27 -14.61
N ARG A 51 0.99 -12.68 -13.34
CA ARG A 51 0.33 -12.05 -12.19
C ARG A 51 1.33 -11.24 -11.38
N ARG A 52 0.90 -10.05 -10.95
CA ARG A 52 1.58 -9.23 -9.95
C ARG A 52 0.63 -9.07 -8.78
N ASN A 53 1.17 -9.12 -7.57
CA ASN A 53 0.42 -8.80 -6.37
C ASN A 53 0.90 -7.41 -5.92
N GLY A 54 0.14 -6.38 -6.25
CA GLY A 54 0.53 -5.00 -5.97
C GLY A 54 -0.67 -4.05 -5.98
N CYS A 55 -0.52 -2.92 -5.31
CA CYS A 55 -1.48 -1.82 -5.42
C CYS A 55 -0.75 -0.52 -5.75
N THR A 56 -1.42 0.32 -6.53
CA THR A 56 -1.02 1.71 -6.77
C THR A 56 -1.70 2.60 -5.73
N LEU A 57 -0.93 3.50 -5.13
CA LEU A 57 -1.42 4.54 -4.22
C LEU A 57 -1.81 5.77 -5.03
N ASP A 58 -3.06 6.22 -4.92
CA ASP A 58 -3.48 7.45 -5.62
C ASP A 58 -3.12 8.72 -4.81
N SER A 59 -2.79 8.59 -3.52
CA SER A 59 -2.30 9.67 -2.67
C SER A 59 -1.10 9.24 -1.83
N ASN A 60 -0.05 10.05 -1.84
CA ASN A 60 1.18 9.85 -1.06
C ASN A 60 1.25 10.71 0.20
N ARG A 61 0.25 11.58 0.45
CA ARG A 61 0.22 12.49 1.59
C ARG A 61 -1.19 12.68 2.11
N LEU A 62 -1.35 12.52 3.43
CA LEU A 62 -2.57 12.87 4.15
C LEU A 62 -2.27 14.02 5.11
N ASP A 63 -3.02 15.11 4.96
CA ASP A 63 -2.90 16.30 5.82
C ASP A 63 -4.18 16.47 6.65
N PHE A 64 -4.08 16.38 7.97
CA PHE A 64 -5.24 16.45 8.86
C PHE A 64 -5.25 17.79 9.60
N ASN A 65 -6.08 18.74 9.14
CA ASN A 65 -6.31 19.98 9.87
C ASN A 65 -7.35 19.76 10.98
N LEU A 66 -6.89 19.33 12.16
CA LEU A 66 -7.73 19.07 13.34
C LEU A 66 -8.35 20.33 13.97
N GLY A 67 -8.01 21.51 13.44
CA GLY A 67 -8.55 22.79 13.87
C GLY A 67 -8.22 23.14 15.33
N LYS A 68 -8.96 24.13 15.85
CA LYS A 68 -8.86 24.57 17.24
C LYS A 68 -9.87 23.79 18.07
N ASN A 69 -9.41 23.15 19.14
CA ASN A 69 -10.26 22.45 20.10
C ASN A 69 -10.22 23.23 21.42
N GLN A 70 -11.35 23.31 22.15
CA GLN A 70 -11.35 24.04 23.40
C GLN A 70 -10.72 23.20 24.50
N GLN A 71 -9.92 23.85 25.35
CA GLN A 71 -9.32 23.19 26.51
C GLN A 71 -10.39 22.51 27.40
N ASN A 72 -11.56 23.12 27.51
CA ASN A 72 -12.67 22.62 28.33
C ASN A 72 -13.31 21.32 27.79
N ASP A 73 -13.01 20.96 26.54
CA ASP A 73 -13.43 19.69 25.97
C ASP A 73 -12.60 18.53 26.55
N PHE A 74 -11.38 18.79 27.02
CA PHE A 74 -10.45 17.82 27.58
C PHE A 74 -10.55 17.75 29.12
N LYS A 75 -11.52 16.96 29.60
CA LYS A 75 -11.86 16.85 31.03
C LYS A 75 -11.17 15.70 31.77
N ARG A 76 -10.79 14.63 31.06
CA ARG A 76 -10.16 13.44 31.64
C ARG A 76 -9.33 12.71 30.59
N ILE A 77 -8.32 11.98 31.05
CA ILE A 77 -7.54 11.08 30.19
C ILE A 77 -8.50 10.20 29.37
N GLY A 78 -8.27 10.15 28.06
CA GLY A 78 -9.13 9.44 27.12
C GLY A 78 -10.23 10.28 26.45
N THR A 79 -10.43 11.54 26.84
CA THR A 79 -11.28 12.44 26.06
C THR A 79 -10.62 12.82 24.75
N THR A 80 -11.42 12.88 23.68
CA THR A 80 -10.97 13.12 22.32
C THR A 80 -11.53 14.42 21.77
N GLY A 81 -10.77 15.07 20.89
CA GLY A 81 -11.26 16.17 20.07
C GLY A 81 -12.17 15.67 18.94
N THR A 82 -12.58 16.60 18.07
CA THR A 82 -13.38 16.25 16.89
C THR A 82 -12.54 15.40 15.91
N PRO A 83 -13.01 14.19 15.53
CA PRO A 83 -12.30 13.35 14.57
C PRO A 83 -12.39 13.89 13.15
N ILE A 84 -11.31 13.67 12.39
CA ILE A 84 -11.29 13.86 10.94
C ILE A 84 -10.82 12.58 10.29
N THR A 85 -11.65 12.03 9.40
CA THR A 85 -11.33 10.84 8.61
C THR A 85 -10.94 11.23 7.19
N LYS A 86 -9.84 10.66 6.70
CA LYS A 86 -9.42 10.71 5.30
C LYS A 86 -9.11 9.30 4.83
N GLN A 87 -9.23 9.07 3.53
CA GLN A 87 -9.02 7.77 2.94
C GLN A 87 -7.67 7.70 2.23
N ILE A 88 -7.01 6.54 2.33
CA ILE A 88 -5.95 6.14 1.42
C ILE A 88 -6.61 5.29 0.32
N PRO A 89 -6.87 5.88 -0.87
CA PRO A 89 -7.33 5.12 -2.02
C PRO A 89 -6.20 4.27 -2.61
N LEU A 90 -6.54 3.02 -2.93
CA LEU A 90 -5.65 2.03 -3.53
C LEU A 90 -6.33 1.46 -4.78
N THR A 91 -5.56 1.27 -5.84
CA THR A 91 -5.97 0.45 -6.99
C THR A 91 -5.12 -0.81 -7.02
N CYS A 92 -5.71 -1.97 -6.73
CA CYS A 92 -5.03 -3.23 -6.51
C CYS A 92 -5.22 -4.21 -7.68
N ASP A 93 -4.19 -5.04 -7.89
CA ASP A 93 -4.27 -6.26 -8.68
C ASP A 93 -5.13 -7.32 -7.93
N PRO A 94 -5.72 -8.32 -8.60
CA PRO A 94 -6.51 -9.37 -7.94
C PRO A 94 -5.72 -10.17 -6.90
N ASP A 95 -6.40 -10.69 -5.88
CA ASP A 95 -5.83 -11.53 -4.82
C ASP A 95 -4.64 -10.89 -4.05
N THR A 96 -4.53 -9.57 -4.06
CA THR A 96 -3.42 -8.84 -3.41
C THR A 96 -3.76 -8.54 -1.95
N LYS A 97 -2.90 -8.99 -1.03
CA LYS A 97 -2.95 -8.59 0.37
C LYS A 97 -2.20 -7.28 0.53
N TYR A 98 -2.80 -6.31 1.20
CA TYR A 98 -2.19 -5.01 1.46
C TYR A 98 -2.11 -4.73 2.95
N PHE A 99 -0.94 -4.26 3.37
CA PHE A 99 -0.60 -4.00 4.76
C PHE A 99 -0.20 -2.55 4.93
N LEU A 100 -0.61 -1.95 6.05
CA LEU A 100 -0.25 -0.60 6.45
C LEU A 100 0.63 -0.67 7.69
N GLN A 101 1.79 -0.05 7.63
CA GLN A 101 2.59 0.30 8.80
C GLN A 101 2.58 1.82 8.94
N VAL A 102 2.50 2.30 10.19
CA VAL A 102 2.65 3.72 10.49
C VAL A 102 3.78 3.88 11.50
N ASP A 103 4.69 4.78 11.21
CA ASP A 103 5.87 5.09 12.00
C ASP A 103 5.75 6.51 12.55
N GLY A 104 5.94 6.65 13.86
CA GLY A 104 5.82 7.91 14.58
C GLY A 104 6.26 7.75 16.03
N VAL A 105 6.42 8.86 16.74
CA VAL A 105 6.80 8.83 18.16
C VAL A 105 5.57 8.52 19.00
N ALA A 106 5.41 7.26 19.40
CA ALA A 106 4.28 6.82 20.21
C ALA A 106 4.27 7.50 21.60
N GLU A 107 3.07 7.81 22.10
CA GLU A 107 2.84 8.14 23.50
C GLU A 107 2.62 6.84 24.30
N PRO A 108 3.46 6.52 25.29
CA PRO A 108 3.33 5.30 26.06
C PRO A 108 1.97 5.15 26.74
N ASN A 109 1.47 3.92 26.84
CA ASN A 109 0.21 3.56 27.51
C ASN A 109 -1.06 4.15 26.87
N HIS A 110 -0.96 4.79 25.70
CA HIS A 110 -2.10 5.34 24.96
C HIS A 110 -2.16 4.76 23.54
N PRO A 111 -2.97 3.69 23.30
CA PRO A 111 -3.02 3.00 22.01
C PRO A 111 -3.34 3.93 20.83
N GLY A 112 -2.52 3.85 19.78
CA GLY A 112 -2.65 4.68 18.58
C GLY A 112 -2.36 6.16 18.79
N VAL A 113 -1.90 6.58 19.97
CA VAL A 113 -1.60 7.99 20.25
C VAL A 113 -0.11 8.25 20.01
N MET A 114 0.18 9.29 19.23
CA MET A 114 1.53 9.80 19.03
C MET A 114 1.73 11.14 19.74
N LYS A 115 2.98 11.40 20.12
CA LYS A 115 3.41 12.66 20.71
C LYS A 115 3.29 13.80 19.70
N LEU A 116 3.07 14.99 20.23
CA LEU A 116 3.18 16.22 19.47
C LEU A 116 4.65 16.51 19.12
N THR A 117 4.86 17.23 18.02
CA THR A 117 6.16 17.80 17.66
C THR A 117 6.61 18.74 18.78
N SER A 118 7.89 18.63 19.15
CA SER A 118 8.49 19.43 20.22
C SER A 118 8.81 20.85 19.74
N ASP A 119 7.78 21.66 19.51
CA ASP A 119 7.89 23.07 19.15
C ASP A 119 7.86 23.99 20.39
N PRO A 120 8.49 25.18 20.36
CA PRO A 120 8.38 26.15 21.43
C PRO A 120 6.92 26.51 21.75
N GLY A 121 6.51 26.28 23.00
CA GLY A 121 5.15 26.55 23.45
C GLY A 121 4.11 25.48 23.08
N ALA A 122 4.52 24.35 22.49
CA ALA A 122 3.62 23.24 22.17
C ALA A 122 2.76 22.80 23.36
N ALA A 123 1.52 22.41 23.07
CA ALA A 123 0.61 21.89 24.07
C ALA A 123 1.19 20.62 24.73
N THR A 124 0.82 20.39 25.98
CA THR A 124 1.17 19.17 26.72
C THR A 124 -0.09 18.48 27.20
N GLY A 125 0.03 17.21 27.61
CA GLY A 125 -1.12 16.42 28.06
C GLY A 125 -2.10 16.02 26.96
N VAL A 126 -1.75 16.24 25.69
CA VAL A 126 -2.47 15.73 24.52
C VAL A 126 -1.49 15.07 23.56
N GLY A 127 -2.00 14.11 22.81
CA GLY A 127 -1.37 13.62 21.59
C GLY A 127 -2.37 13.58 20.44
N VAL A 128 -1.94 13.11 19.28
CA VAL A 128 -2.82 12.81 18.16
C VAL A 128 -3.06 11.30 18.12
N GLN A 129 -4.31 10.87 18.18
CA GLN A 129 -4.68 9.48 17.98
C GLN A 129 -4.93 9.21 16.50
N LEU A 130 -4.29 8.17 15.98
CA LEU A 130 -4.51 7.62 14.66
C LEU A 130 -5.25 6.29 14.75
N LEU A 131 -6.35 6.19 14.02
CA LEU A 131 -7.11 4.96 13.83
C LEU A 131 -7.05 4.55 12.36
N ALA A 132 -6.80 3.28 12.10
CA ALA A 132 -6.92 2.67 10.78
C ALA A 132 -8.13 1.73 10.77
N ASN A 133 -9.12 2.01 9.90
CA ASN A 133 -10.43 1.35 9.87
C ASN A 133 -11.07 1.25 11.27
N GLY A 134 -11.03 2.36 12.00
CA GLY A 134 -11.60 2.48 13.36
C GLY A 134 -10.79 1.81 14.48
N GLN A 135 -9.66 1.17 14.18
CA GLN A 135 -8.80 0.53 15.18
C GLN A 135 -7.55 1.35 15.44
N PRO A 136 -7.11 1.53 16.71
CA PRO A 136 -5.86 2.21 17.01
C PRO A 136 -4.68 1.60 16.25
N VAL A 137 -3.87 2.48 15.67
CA VAL A 137 -2.64 2.09 14.99
C VAL A 137 -1.62 1.57 16.02
N GLU A 138 -0.90 0.51 15.65
CA GLU A 138 0.26 0.05 16.40
C GLU A 138 1.53 0.55 15.68
N PHE A 139 2.17 1.56 16.25
CA PHE A 139 3.31 2.23 15.60
C PHE A 139 4.48 1.25 15.39
N GLY A 140 5.10 1.32 14.22
CA GLY A 140 6.24 0.48 13.84
C GLY A 140 5.88 -0.97 13.51
N ARG A 141 4.58 -1.31 13.41
CA ARG A 141 4.13 -2.65 13.02
C ARG A 141 3.20 -2.60 11.82
N ALA A 142 3.46 -3.47 10.85
CA ALA A 142 2.60 -3.67 9.70
C ALA A 142 1.34 -4.45 10.12
N LYS A 143 0.16 -3.93 9.73
CA LYS A 143 -1.13 -4.56 9.92
C LYS A 143 -1.79 -4.84 8.58
N GLN A 144 -2.32 -6.04 8.39
CA GLN A 144 -3.11 -6.34 7.19
C GLN A 144 -4.38 -5.51 7.21
N MET A 145 -4.60 -4.74 6.14
CA MET A 145 -5.77 -3.89 6.00
C MET A 145 -6.86 -4.55 5.16
N GLY A 146 -6.50 -5.50 4.30
CA GLY A 146 -7.45 -6.33 3.58
C GLY A 146 -6.79 -7.24 2.53
N THR A 147 -7.62 -7.77 1.66
CA THR A 147 -7.25 -8.54 0.47
C THR A 147 -8.19 -8.12 -0.65
N SER A 148 -7.63 -7.72 -1.79
CA SER A 148 -8.43 -7.31 -2.95
C SER A 148 -9.24 -8.49 -3.51
N ALA A 149 -10.27 -8.18 -4.30
CA ALA A 149 -11.10 -9.19 -4.93
C ALA A 149 -10.28 -10.21 -5.76
N ALA A 150 -10.75 -11.46 -5.81
CA ALA A 150 -10.05 -12.55 -6.49
C ALA A 150 -9.98 -12.42 -8.03
N SER A 151 -10.81 -11.55 -8.61
CA SER A 151 -10.81 -11.29 -10.04
C SER A 151 -11.37 -9.90 -10.32
N GLY A 152 -10.88 -9.25 -11.37
CA GLY A 152 -11.33 -7.95 -11.80
C GLY A 152 -10.15 -7.12 -12.30
N ASN A 153 -10.45 -6.02 -12.99
CA ASN A 153 -9.47 -5.03 -13.41
C ASN A 153 -9.72 -3.75 -12.59
N ASN A 154 -8.65 -3.05 -12.19
CA ASN A 154 -8.73 -1.80 -11.42
C ASN A 154 -9.55 -1.94 -10.12
N ILE A 155 -9.26 -2.96 -9.31
CA ILE A 155 -9.98 -3.19 -8.05
C ILE A 155 -9.65 -2.03 -7.09
N LYS A 156 -10.66 -1.27 -6.70
CA LYS A 156 -10.50 -0.12 -5.81
C LYS A 156 -10.71 -0.54 -4.37
N GLU A 157 -9.72 -0.27 -3.54
CA GLU A 157 -9.75 -0.48 -2.10
C GLU A 157 -9.51 0.85 -1.38
N THR A 158 -10.00 0.97 -0.15
CA THR A 158 -9.77 2.16 0.69
C THR A 158 -9.38 1.77 2.10
N ILE A 159 -8.48 2.55 2.68
CA ILE A 159 -8.17 2.49 4.11
C ILE A 159 -8.61 3.81 4.74
N ASP A 160 -9.53 3.74 5.70
CA ASP A 160 -9.96 4.91 6.46
C ASP A 160 -8.94 5.21 7.55
N ILE A 161 -8.35 6.40 7.49
CA ILE A 161 -7.46 6.94 8.51
C ILE A 161 -8.19 8.06 9.24
N THR A 162 -8.45 7.85 10.53
CA THR A 162 -9.02 8.88 11.40
C THR A 162 -7.94 9.46 12.28
N ALA A 163 -7.83 10.80 12.28
CA ALA A 163 -6.99 11.54 13.21
C ALA A 163 -7.87 12.37 14.16
N GLN A 164 -7.51 12.38 15.44
CA GLN A 164 -8.18 13.18 16.46
C GLN A 164 -7.22 13.53 17.60
N TYR A 165 -7.41 14.65 18.28
CA TYR A 165 -6.68 14.89 19.53
C TYR A 165 -7.14 13.91 20.62
N TYR A 166 -6.22 13.50 21.49
CA TYR A 166 -6.48 12.59 22.60
C TYR A 166 -5.79 13.10 23.85
N GLN A 167 -6.53 13.22 24.95
CA GLN A 167 -5.99 13.66 26.24
C GLN A 167 -5.20 12.53 26.92
N THR A 168 -3.91 12.78 27.15
CA THR A 168 -2.95 11.84 27.75
C THR A 168 -2.66 12.16 29.21
N GLN A 169 -2.91 13.40 29.65
CA GLN A 169 -2.70 13.83 31.05
C GLN A 169 -3.91 14.61 31.59
N ASN A 170 -3.99 14.72 32.92
CA ASN A 170 -5.09 15.43 33.60
C ASN A 170 -5.16 16.93 33.27
N ARG A 171 -4.05 17.54 32.84
CA ARG A 171 -3.97 18.95 32.49
C ARG A 171 -3.51 19.11 31.05
N VAL A 172 -4.24 19.92 30.30
CA VAL A 172 -3.99 20.21 28.89
C VAL A 172 -3.82 21.71 28.72
N PRO A 173 -2.65 22.31 28.95
CA PRO A 173 -2.47 23.74 28.70
C PRO A 173 -2.60 24.07 27.21
N PRO A 174 -3.07 25.28 26.85
CA PRO A 174 -3.17 25.69 25.46
C PRO A 174 -1.80 25.84 24.80
N GLY A 175 -1.71 25.49 23.52
CA GLY A 175 -0.51 25.61 22.69
C GLY A 175 -0.73 25.00 21.29
N PRO A 176 0.20 25.20 20.34
CA PRO A 176 0.19 24.46 19.08
C PRO A 176 0.32 22.94 19.33
N ALA A 177 -0.35 22.15 18.50
CA ALA A 177 -0.44 20.70 18.65
C ALA A 177 -0.23 20.00 17.30
N ASN A 178 0.95 20.20 16.71
CA ASN A 178 1.33 19.56 15.45
C ASN A 178 1.86 18.15 15.71
N ALA A 179 1.68 17.24 14.77
CA ALA A 179 2.28 15.90 14.80
C ALA A 179 2.55 15.42 13.37
N SER A 180 3.55 14.57 13.18
CA SER A 180 3.89 14.00 11.87
C SER A 180 4.27 12.52 11.99
N ALA A 181 3.67 11.71 11.11
CA ALA A 181 3.93 10.27 11.01
C ALA A 181 4.22 9.92 9.55
N THR A 182 4.95 8.84 9.35
CA THR A 182 5.18 8.23 8.03
C THR A 182 4.35 6.97 7.94
N PHE A 183 3.74 6.70 6.79
CA PHE A 183 3.10 5.41 6.55
C PHE A 183 3.82 4.67 5.43
N THR A 184 3.86 3.35 5.57
CA THR A 184 4.48 2.43 4.61
C THR A 184 3.44 1.39 4.20
N MET A 185 3.23 1.24 2.90
CA MET A 185 2.39 0.19 2.34
C MET A 185 3.24 -0.97 1.86
N THR A 186 2.86 -2.19 2.21
CA THR A 186 3.46 -3.41 1.66
C THR A 186 2.38 -4.32 1.08
N TYR A 187 2.75 -5.06 0.04
CA TYR A 187 1.83 -5.88 -0.77
C TYR A 187 2.36 -7.31 -0.87
N GLN A 188 1.46 -8.29 -0.83
CA GLN A 188 1.77 -9.72 -0.93
C GLN A 188 0.77 -10.45 -1.80
#